data_AF-A0A191TN37-F1
#
_entry.id   AF-A0A191TN37-F1
#
_cell.length_a   1.000
_cell.length_b   1.000
_cell.length_c   1.000
_cell.angle_alpha   90.00
_cell.angle_beta   90.00
_cell.angle_gamma   90.00
#
_symmetry.space_group_name_H-M   'P 1'
#
loop_
_entity.id
_entity.type
_entity.pdbx_description
1 polymer ?
#
loop_
_entity_poly.entity_id
_entity_poly.type
_entity_poly.pdbx_seq_one_letter_code
_entity_poly.pdbx_strand_id
1 'polypeptide(L)'
;MKSQNTCIKVVALIFTCLLLITSVGSFAQNRKKKKHGFTMPTMAQQESYKTYLKKMLGDSVNIPLAKRDTVASIELANILKKMKVNADKSVAKEDKDVQNGMLDDDMYMQLGAILSVDELQRLQAFEQRQKAAAEAAEKERKDKENQSNFSPMNRGYGYGGYGYGGYGGYY
;
A
#
# COMPACT_ATOMS: atom_id res chain seq x y z
N MET A 1 -48.86 -23.86 -39.80
CA MET A 1 -47.89 -22.87 -39.28
C MET A 1 -47.33 -23.25 -37.89
N LYS A 2 -46.72 -24.45 -37.73
CA LYS A 2 -46.10 -24.89 -36.46
C LYS A 2 -44.57 -25.08 -36.52
N SER A 3 -43.96 -25.02 -37.72
CA SER A 3 -42.56 -25.38 -37.96
C SER A 3 -41.57 -24.21 -37.80
N GLN A 4 -42.00 -22.96 -37.98
CA GLN A 4 -41.10 -21.79 -37.84
C GLN A 4 -40.77 -21.44 -36.37
N ASN A 5 -41.69 -21.70 -35.44
CA ASN A 5 -41.48 -21.40 -34.02
C ASN A 5 -40.47 -22.35 -33.35
N THR A 6 -40.27 -23.55 -33.87
CA THR A 6 -39.29 -24.51 -33.34
C THR A 6 -37.87 -24.15 -33.77
N CYS A 7 -37.69 -23.68 -35.01
CA CYS A 7 -36.39 -23.24 -35.52
C CYS A 7 -35.85 -22.03 -34.73
N ILE A 8 -36.70 -21.03 -34.46
CA ILE A 8 -36.32 -19.84 -33.68
C ILE A 8 -35.93 -20.19 -32.24
N LYS A 9 -36.63 -21.14 -31.61
CA LYS A 9 -36.32 -21.59 -30.24
C LYS A 9 -34.99 -22.34 -30.15
N VAL A 10 -34.66 -23.16 -31.15
CA VAL A 10 -33.38 -23.89 -31.20
C VAL A 10 -32.21 -22.92 -31.45
N VAL A 11 -32.39 -21.95 -32.35
CA VAL A 11 -31.36 -20.92 -32.61
C VAL A 11 -31.15 -20.02 -31.38
N ALA A 12 -32.22 -19.63 -30.69
CA ALA A 12 -32.13 -18.85 -29.45
C ALA A 12 -31.42 -19.63 -28.32
N LEU A 13 -31.64 -20.95 -28.22
CA LEU A 13 -31.00 -21.81 -27.22
C LEU A 13 -29.51 -22.02 -27.50
N ILE A 14 -29.12 -22.16 -28.77
CA ILE A 14 -27.71 -22.23 -29.17
C ILE A 14 -27.00 -20.89 -28.91
N PHE A 15 -27.67 -19.77 -29.20
CA PHE A 15 -27.13 -18.43 -28.99
C PHE A 15 -26.95 -18.10 -27.50
N THR A 16 -27.89 -18.50 -26.64
CA THR A 16 -27.76 -18.32 -25.18
C THR A 16 -26.69 -19.25 -24.58
N CYS A 17 -26.53 -20.47 -25.09
CA CYS A 17 -25.42 -21.34 -24.70
C CYS A 17 -24.05 -20.77 -25.10
N LEU A 18 -23.92 -20.17 -26.29
CA LEU A 18 -22.68 -19.50 -26.73
C LEU A 18 -22.32 -18.29 -25.85
N LEU A 19 -23.31 -17.48 -25.50
CA LEU A 19 -23.11 -16.33 -24.59
C LEU A 19 -22.66 -16.78 -23.19
N LEU A 20 -23.23 -17.88 -22.67
CA LEU A 20 -22.82 -18.47 -21.38
C LEU A 20 -21.39 -19.03 -21.40
N ILE A 21 -20.93 -19.59 -22.52
CA ILE A 21 -19.54 -20.08 -22.65
C ILE A 21 -18.55 -18.91 -22.68
N THR A 22 -18.88 -17.80 -23.35
CA THR A 22 -18.01 -16.60 -23.38
C THR A 22 -17.91 -15.88 -22.04
N SER A 23 -18.98 -15.88 -21.23
CA SER A 23 -18.97 -15.25 -19.91
C SER A 23 -18.20 -16.08 -18.86
N VAL A 24 -18.25 -17.41 -18.94
CA VAL A 24 -17.47 -18.31 -18.07
C VAL A 24 -15.99 -18.34 -18.49
N GLY A 25 -15.68 -18.29 -19.79
CA GLY A 25 -14.31 -18.22 -20.30
C GLY A 25 -13.55 -16.95 -19.87
N SER A 26 -14.22 -15.80 -19.89
CA SER A 26 -13.65 -14.52 -19.43
C SER A 26 -13.42 -14.48 -17.92
N PHE A 27 -14.23 -15.20 -17.13
CA PHE A 27 -14.05 -15.29 -15.68
C PHE A 27 -12.88 -16.21 -15.29
N ALA A 28 -12.58 -17.24 -16.10
CA ALA A 28 -11.47 -18.16 -15.88
C ALA A 28 -10.10 -17.59 -16.25
N GLN A 29 -10.02 -16.70 -17.25
CA GLN A 29 -8.73 -16.11 -17.68
C GLN A 29 -8.22 -15.00 -16.74
N ASN A 30 -9.08 -14.34 -15.98
CA ASN A 30 -8.69 -13.22 -15.09
C ASN A 30 -8.16 -13.63 -13.71
N ARG A 31 -8.02 -14.93 -13.42
CA ARG A 31 -7.44 -15.41 -12.14
C ARG A 31 -5.99 -15.89 -12.22
N LYS A 32 -5.32 -15.75 -13.36
CA LYS A 32 -3.84 -15.82 -13.39
C LYS A 32 -3.27 -14.44 -13.06
N LYS A 33 -3.43 -14.01 -11.81
CA LYS A 33 -2.54 -12.97 -11.25
C LYS A 33 -1.13 -13.50 -11.49
N LYS A 34 -0.39 -12.89 -12.43
CA LYS A 34 1.04 -13.13 -12.55
C LYS A 34 1.58 -12.96 -11.14
N LYS A 35 2.18 -14.01 -10.58
CA LYS A 35 3.01 -13.88 -9.38
C LYS A 35 4.06 -12.86 -9.79
N HIS A 36 3.87 -11.58 -9.46
CA HIS A 36 4.94 -10.61 -9.55
C HIS A 36 5.99 -11.13 -8.58
N GLY A 37 6.97 -11.85 -9.14
CA GLY A 37 8.21 -12.11 -8.45
C GLY A 37 8.75 -10.76 -8.03
N PHE A 38 9.30 -10.70 -6.83
CA PHE A 38 9.96 -9.51 -6.33
C PHE A 38 10.98 -9.02 -7.36
N THR A 39 10.67 -7.90 -8.03
CA THR A 39 11.60 -7.22 -8.93
C THR A 39 12.14 -6.03 -8.19
N MET A 40 13.45 -6.03 -7.94
CA MET A 40 14.15 -4.86 -7.43
C MET A 40 13.84 -3.64 -8.32
N PRO A 41 13.75 -2.42 -7.74
CA PRO A 41 13.48 -1.22 -8.52
C PRO A 41 14.56 -1.05 -9.59
N THR A 42 14.13 -0.65 -10.79
CA THR A 42 15.04 -0.32 -11.90
C THR A 42 15.97 0.85 -11.52
N MET A 43 17.11 0.98 -12.20
CA MET A 43 18.05 2.09 -11.97
C MET A 43 17.37 3.47 -12.11
N ALA A 44 16.48 3.62 -13.09
CA ALA A 44 15.70 4.84 -13.28
C ALA A 44 14.78 5.15 -12.08
N GLN A 45 14.16 4.12 -11.49
CA GLN A 45 13.35 4.28 -10.28
C GLN A 45 14.21 4.69 -9.09
N GLN A 46 15.37 4.06 -8.91
CA GLN A 46 16.31 4.41 -7.82
C GLN A 46 16.75 5.88 -7.88
N GLU A 47 17.12 6.37 -9.07
CA GLU A 47 17.47 7.78 -9.28
C GLU A 47 16.29 8.74 -9.01
N SER A 48 15.07 8.34 -9.39
CA SER A 48 13.87 9.12 -9.09
C SER A 48 13.61 9.20 -7.57
N TYR A 49 13.78 8.09 -6.84
CA TYR A 49 13.68 8.06 -5.38
C TYR A 49 14.76 8.93 -4.74
N LYS A 50 16.01 8.82 -5.19
CA LYS A 50 17.12 9.63 -4.68
C LYS A 50 16.83 11.13 -4.85
N THR A 51 16.31 11.53 -6.00
CA THR A 51 15.91 12.92 -6.27
C THR A 51 14.77 13.37 -5.36
N TYR A 52 13.75 12.53 -5.16
CA TYR A 52 12.66 12.82 -4.23
C TYR A 52 13.17 13.01 -2.78
N LEU A 53 14.00 12.10 -2.29
CA LEU A 53 14.59 12.17 -0.95
C LEU A 53 15.40 13.47 -0.77
N LYS A 54 16.27 13.82 -1.73
CA LYS A 54 17.01 15.09 -1.70
C LYS A 54 16.11 16.32 -1.57
N LYS A 55 15.01 16.35 -2.32
CA LYS A 55 14.05 17.45 -2.27
C LYS A 55 13.39 17.52 -0.89
N MET A 56 12.91 16.39 -0.38
CA MET A 56 12.28 16.30 0.94
C MET A 56 13.23 16.73 2.07
N LEU A 57 14.50 16.30 2.04
CA LEU A 57 15.50 16.70 3.05
C LEU A 57 15.80 18.21 3.01
N GLY A 58 15.65 18.84 1.84
CA GLY A 58 15.76 20.28 1.69
C GLY A 58 14.54 21.04 2.18
N ASP A 59 13.35 20.64 1.72
CA ASP A 59 12.10 21.37 1.93
C ASP A 59 11.54 21.15 3.35
N SER A 60 11.76 19.97 3.95
CA SER A 60 11.12 19.57 5.21
C SER A 60 12.07 19.54 6.41
N VAL A 61 13.32 19.11 6.22
CA VAL A 61 14.29 18.92 7.32
C VAL A 61 15.36 20.03 7.35
N ASN A 62 15.48 20.78 6.25
CA ASN A 62 16.46 21.86 6.04
C ASN A 62 17.92 21.40 6.26
N ILE A 63 18.26 20.20 5.78
CA ILE A 63 19.65 19.69 5.80
C ILE A 63 20.49 20.48 4.79
N PRO A 64 21.78 20.78 5.04
CA PRO A 64 22.64 21.46 4.07
C PRO A 64 22.77 20.70 2.74
N LEU A 65 22.77 21.42 1.62
CA LEU A 65 22.89 20.87 0.26
C LEU A 65 24.06 19.90 0.09
N ALA A 66 25.20 20.20 0.71
CA ALA A 66 26.42 19.38 0.66
C ALA A 66 26.23 17.96 1.25
N LYS A 67 25.29 17.78 2.19
CA LYS A 67 25.04 16.49 2.86
C LYS A 67 23.86 15.71 2.28
N ARG A 68 22.93 16.38 1.59
CA ARG A 68 21.66 15.79 1.09
C ARG A 68 21.88 14.59 0.18
N ASP A 69 22.87 14.62 -0.71
CA ASP A 69 23.12 13.49 -1.63
C ASP A 69 23.52 12.22 -0.88
N THR A 70 24.41 12.37 0.10
CA THR A 70 24.90 11.26 0.91
C THR A 70 23.80 10.69 1.80
N VAL A 71 23.04 11.56 2.47
CA VAL A 71 21.90 11.15 3.31
C VAL A 71 20.84 10.41 2.49
N ALA A 72 20.43 10.98 1.35
CA ALA A 72 19.49 10.34 0.44
C ALA A 72 20.00 8.99 -0.10
N SER A 73 21.32 8.84 -0.30
CA SER A 73 21.91 7.57 -0.74
C SER A 73 21.87 6.50 0.35
N ILE A 74 22.14 6.87 1.60
CA ILE A 74 22.08 5.97 2.76
C ILE A 74 20.65 5.49 2.99
N GLU A 75 19.68 6.41 3.01
CA GLU A 75 18.26 6.08 3.15
C GLU A 75 17.78 5.16 2.02
N LEU A 76 18.13 5.45 0.76
CA LEU A 76 17.77 4.61 -0.37
C LEU A 76 18.37 3.20 -0.24
N ALA A 77 19.64 3.09 0.15
CA ALA A 77 20.29 1.81 0.36
C ALA A 77 19.60 1.00 1.48
N ASN A 78 19.18 1.65 2.56
CA ASN A 78 18.43 1.01 3.65
C ASN A 78 17.07 0.48 3.16
N ILE A 79 16.30 1.31 2.44
CA ILE A 79 15.00 0.93 1.86
C ILE A 79 15.15 -0.30 0.94
N LEU A 80 16.18 -0.31 0.09
CA LEU A 80 16.47 -1.45 -0.79
C LEU A 80 16.78 -2.74 0.00
N LYS A 81 17.53 -2.63 1.11
CA LYS A 81 17.83 -3.80 1.98
C LYS A 81 16.57 -4.32 2.66
N LYS A 82 15.76 -3.44 3.27
CA LYS A 82 14.48 -3.82 3.89
C LYS A 82 13.52 -4.50 2.91
N MET A 83 13.44 -3.99 1.69
CA MET A 83 12.62 -4.62 0.64
C MET A 83 13.07 -6.04 0.33
N LYS A 84 14.38 -6.31 0.29
CA LYS A 84 14.90 -7.68 0.10
C LYS A 84 14.52 -8.59 1.27
N VAL A 85 14.70 -8.14 2.51
CA VAL A 85 14.31 -8.90 3.71
C VAL A 85 12.82 -9.22 3.70
N ASN A 86 11.97 -8.22 3.41
CA ASN A 86 10.53 -8.41 3.37
C ASN A 86 10.07 -9.36 2.26
N ALA A 87 10.75 -9.32 1.11
CA ALA A 87 10.46 -10.18 -0.02
C ALA A 87 10.87 -11.64 0.17
N ASP A 88 11.84 -11.90 1.04
CA ASP A 88 12.28 -13.27 1.34
C ASP A 88 11.17 -14.02 2.07
N LYS A 89 10.56 -15.00 1.42
CA LYS A 89 9.46 -15.79 2.00
C LYS A 89 9.95 -16.89 2.93
N SER A 90 11.24 -17.19 2.94
CA SER A 90 11.82 -18.25 3.77
C SER A 90 12.06 -17.78 5.21
N VAL A 91 12.19 -16.48 5.42
CA VAL A 91 12.42 -15.87 6.73
C VAL A 91 11.09 -15.68 7.45
N ALA A 92 11.03 -16.08 8.72
CA ALA A 92 9.87 -15.89 9.57
C ALA A 92 9.59 -14.39 9.78
N LYS A 93 8.33 -14.04 10.08
CA LYS A 93 7.94 -12.64 10.28
C LYS A 93 8.74 -12.00 11.42
N GLU A 94 8.88 -12.71 12.53
CA GLU A 94 9.62 -12.25 13.72
C GLU A 94 11.08 -11.94 13.38
N ASP A 95 11.74 -12.84 12.63
CA ASP A 95 13.12 -12.63 12.18
C ASP A 95 13.26 -11.43 11.23
N LYS A 96 12.27 -11.19 10.37
CA LYS A 96 12.26 -9.98 9.52
C LYS A 96 12.13 -8.71 10.33
N ASP A 97 11.30 -8.71 11.36
CA ASP A 97 11.10 -7.55 12.23
C ASP A 97 12.41 -7.24 12.99
N VAL A 98 13.12 -8.27 13.47
CA VAL A 98 14.46 -8.12 14.07
C VAL A 98 15.46 -7.59 13.05
N GLN A 99 15.56 -8.19 11.86
CA GLN A 99 16.49 -7.74 10.82
C GLN A 99 16.20 -6.31 10.36
N ASN A 100 14.92 -5.95 10.22
CA ASN A 100 14.52 -4.59 9.87
C ASN A 100 14.89 -3.58 10.98
N GLY A 101 14.78 -3.96 12.25
CA GLY A 101 15.24 -3.15 13.38
C GLY A 101 16.75 -2.93 13.35
N MET A 102 17.54 -3.99 13.13
CA MET A 102 18.99 -3.88 12.99
C MET A 102 19.40 -2.96 11.83
N LEU A 103 18.68 -3.03 10.71
CA LEU A 103 18.91 -2.16 9.55
C LEU A 103 18.60 -0.68 9.84
N ASP A 104 17.62 -0.41 10.70
CA ASP A 104 17.34 0.96 11.15
C ASP A 104 18.43 1.51 12.07
N ASP A 105 18.89 0.72 13.02
CA ASP A 105 19.99 1.09 13.91
C ASP A 105 21.27 1.40 13.11
N ASP A 106 21.61 0.54 12.15
CA ASP A 106 22.74 0.75 11.24
C ASP A 106 22.59 2.05 10.43
N MET A 107 21.38 2.34 9.95
CA MET A 107 21.10 3.57 9.20
C MET A 107 21.34 4.80 10.07
N TYR A 108 20.79 4.85 11.29
CA TYR A 108 20.96 6.00 12.17
C TYR A 108 22.41 6.17 12.65
N MET A 109 23.14 5.07 12.83
CA MET A 109 24.57 5.12 13.11
C MET A 109 25.35 5.78 11.95
N GLN A 110 25.07 5.39 10.71
CA GLN A 110 25.69 5.99 9.52
C GLN A 110 25.31 7.46 9.35
N LEU A 111 24.04 7.80 9.59
CA LEU A 111 23.57 9.18 9.52
C LEU A 111 24.21 10.06 10.62
N GLY A 112 24.41 9.53 11.83
CA GLY A 112 25.07 10.23 12.93
C GLY A 112 26.54 10.59 12.66
N ALA A 113 27.21 9.90 11.74
CA ALA A 113 28.57 10.24 11.32
C ALA A 113 28.64 11.45 10.36
N ILE A 114 27.51 11.86 9.78
CA ILE A 114 27.42 12.86 8.71
C ILE A 114 26.60 14.07 9.15
N LEU A 115 25.50 13.82 9.84
CA LEU A 115 24.56 14.81 10.33
C LEU A 115 24.96 15.31 11.72
N SER A 116 24.70 16.58 12.00
CA SER A 116 24.76 17.08 13.36
C SER A 116 23.62 16.48 14.20
N VAL A 117 23.74 16.57 15.52
CA VAL A 117 22.70 16.09 16.45
C VAL A 117 21.35 16.75 16.14
N ASP A 118 21.33 18.07 15.90
CA ASP A 118 20.11 18.81 15.55
C ASP A 118 19.50 18.36 14.22
N GLU A 119 20.33 18.10 13.20
CA GLU A 119 19.90 17.60 11.89
C GLU A 119 19.28 16.21 12.01
N LEU A 120 19.92 15.33 12.79
CA LEU A 120 19.44 13.98 13.07
C LEU A 120 18.10 13.99 13.83
N GLN A 121 17.98 14.85 14.85
CA GLN A 121 16.74 14.99 15.62
C GLN A 121 15.58 15.50 14.75
N ARG A 122 15.83 16.47 13.86
CA ARG A 122 14.80 16.96 12.92
C ARG A 122 14.38 15.87 11.96
N LEU A 123 15.32 15.06 11.46
CA LEU A 123 15.03 13.94 10.59
C LEU A 123 14.17 12.89 11.31
N GLN A 124 14.56 12.49 12.52
CA GLN A 124 13.81 11.53 13.34
C GLN A 124 12.39 12.05 13.68
N ALA A 125 12.27 13.31 14.07
CA ALA A 125 10.97 13.92 14.35
C ALA A 125 10.08 13.96 13.10
N PHE A 126 10.68 14.18 11.93
CA PHE A 126 9.98 14.17 10.65
C PHE A 126 9.51 12.76 10.26
N GLU A 127 10.36 11.74 10.41
CA GLU A 127 9.99 10.35 10.17
C GLU A 127 8.87 9.87 11.11
N GLN A 128 8.94 10.23 12.39
CA GLN A 128 7.87 9.93 13.35
C GLN A 128 6.54 10.58 12.95
N ARG A 129 6.56 11.83 12.48
CA ARG A 129 5.36 12.52 11.98
C ARG A 129 4.80 11.83 10.74
N GLN A 130 5.66 11.42 9.80
CA GLN A 130 5.22 10.67 8.63
C GLN A 130 4.61 9.32 9.00
N LYS A 131 5.24 8.59 9.92
CA LYS A 131 4.73 7.31 10.41
C LYS A 131 3.35 7.49 11.05
N ALA A 132 3.21 8.47 11.95
CA ALA A 132 1.92 8.79 12.57
C ALA A 132 0.85 9.17 11.54
N ALA A 133 1.21 9.96 10.52
CA ALA A 133 0.29 10.33 9.43
C ALA A 133 -0.12 9.13 8.58
N ALA A 134 0.81 8.21 8.28
CA ALA A 134 0.53 6.99 7.54
C ALA A 134 -0.38 6.04 8.34
N GLU A 135 -0.12 5.87 9.62
CA GLU A 135 -0.95 5.07 10.53
C GLU A 135 -2.37 5.65 10.66
N ALA A 136 -2.49 6.98 10.78
CA ALA A 136 -3.79 7.66 10.80
C ALA A 136 -4.55 7.45 9.48
N ALA A 137 -3.89 7.60 8.33
CA ALA A 137 -4.49 7.36 7.03
C ALA A 137 -4.92 5.89 6.83
N GLU A 138 -4.13 4.93 7.30
CA GLU A 138 -4.49 3.51 7.24
C GLU A 138 -5.69 3.20 8.14
N LYS A 139 -5.73 3.79 9.34
CA LYS A 139 -6.88 3.68 10.24
C LYS A 139 -8.15 4.24 9.60
N GLU A 140 -8.09 5.45 9.03
CA GLU A 140 -9.22 6.04 8.31
C GLU A 140 -9.70 5.17 7.13
N ARG A 141 -8.78 4.52 6.42
CA ARG A 141 -9.14 3.58 5.35
C ARG A 141 -9.87 2.36 5.89
N LYS A 142 -9.36 1.74 6.95
CA LYS A 142 -10.00 0.59 7.61
C LYS A 142 -11.37 0.96 8.17
N ASP A 143 -11.52 2.15 8.75
CA ASP A 143 -12.78 2.64 9.28
C ASP A 143 -13.83 2.86 8.17
N LYS A 144 -13.42 3.39 7.01
CA LYS A 144 -14.29 3.51 5.82
C LYS A 144 -14.66 2.16 5.21
N GLU A 145 -13.73 1.21 5.16
CA GLU A 145 -14.00 -0.17 4.71
C GLU A 145 -15.00 -0.86 5.67
N ASN A 146 -14.85 -0.67 6.98
CA ASN A 146 -15.79 -1.18 7.98
C ASN A 146 -17.18 -0.53 7.87
N GLN A 147 -17.28 0.76 7.55
CA GLN A 147 -18.57 1.41 7.26
C GLN A 147 -19.22 0.87 5.97
N SER A 148 -18.44 0.50 4.95
CA SER A 148 -18.97 -0.07 3.70
C SER A 148 -19.45 -1.53 3.83
N ASN A 149 -19.02 -2.26 4.86
CA ASN A 149 -19.51 -3.60 5.20
C ASN A 149 -20.73 -3.59 6.13
N PHE A 150 -21.14 -2.43 6.63
CA PHE A 150 -22.42 -2.25 7.29
C PHE A 150 -23.46 -1.94 6.21
N SER A 151 -23.97 -2.97 5.54
CA SER A 151 -25.22 -2.84 4.79
C SER A 151 -26.28 -2.29 5.76
N PRO A 152 -26.89 -1.11 5.51
CA PRO A 152 -28.09 -0.74 6.24
C PRO A 152 -29.13 -1.78 5.86
N MET A 153 -29.44 -2.67 6.79
CA MET A 153 -30.60 -3.52 6.68
C MET A 153 -31.79 -2.57 6.59
N ASN A 154 -32.29 -2.39 5.37
CA ASN A 154 -33.43 -1.55 5.03
C ASN A 154 -34.68 -2.11 5.70
N ARG A 155 -34.82 -1.85 7.01
CA ARG A 155 -36.10 -1.86 7.71
C ARG A 155 -36.67 -0.46 7.54
N GLY A 156 -37.78 -0.41 6.81
CA GLY A 156 -38.55 0.81 6.65
C GLY A 156 -38.97 1.42 7.99
N TYR A 157 -39.32 2.70 7.90
CA TYR A 157 -39.96 3.52 8.92
C TYR A 157 -39.14 3.83 10.18
N GLY A 158 -38.75 5.10 10.34
CA GLY A 158 -38.47 5.65 11.66
C GLY A 158 -37.45 6.79 11.73
N TYR A 159 -37.85 7.97 11.27
CA TYR A 159 -37.78 9.23 12.03
C TYR A 159 -36.60 9.43 13.03
N GLY A 160 -35.66 10.31 12.66
CA GLY A 160 -35.01 11.25 13.59
C GLY A 160 -33.72 10.80 14.31
N GLY A 161 -32.68 11.64 14.24
CA GLY A 161 -31.62 11.64 15.25
C GLY A 161 -30.22 11.96 14.73
N TYR A 162 -29.91 13.25 14.62
CA TYR A 162 -28.53 13.75 14.72
C TYR A 162 -27.93 13.31 16.06
N GLY A 163 -26.73 12.73 16.04
CA GLY A 163 -26.02 12.30 17.25
C GLY A 163 -24.50 12.29 17.05
N TYR A 164 -23.90 13.47 17.08
CA TYR A 164 -22.48 13.66 17.37
C TYR A 164 -22.24 13.31 18.85
N GLY A 165 -21.24 12.46 19.15
CA GLY A 165 -20.68 12.33 20.50
C GLY A 165 -20.28 10.91 20.88
N GLY A 166 -18.99 10.70 21.15
CA GLY A 166 -18.53 9.47 21.82
C GLY A 166 -17.10 9.05 21.53
N TYR A 167 -16.14 9.91 21.82
CA TYR A 167 -14.75 9.51 22.05
C TYR A 167 -14.69 8.78 23.39
N GLY A 168 -14.24 7.53 23.44
CA GLY A 168 -13.96 6.85 24.71
C GLY A 168 -13.94 5.33 24.63
N GLY A 169 -12.75 4.73 24.83
CA GLY A 169 -12.64 3.32 25.18
C GLY A 169 -11.46 2.61 24.53
N TYR A 170 -10.28 2.82 25.10
CA TYR A 170 -9.13 1.92 25.02
C TYR A 170 -9.56 0.47 25.33
N TYR A 171 -9.29 -0.47 24.43
CA TYR A 171 -8.57 -1.73 24.63
C TYR A 171 -8.18 -2.29 23.26
#